data_AF-A0AAV0WBA8-F1
#
_entry.id   AF-A0AAV0WBA8-F1
#
_cell.length_a   1.000
_cell.length_b   1.000
_cell.length_c   1.000
_cell.angle_alpha   90.00
_cell.angle_beta   90.00
_cell.angle_gamma   90.00
#
_symmetry.space_group_name_H-M   'P 1'
#
loop_
_entity.id
_entity.type
_entity.pdbx_description
1 polymer ?
#
loop_
_entity_poly.entity_id
_entity_poly.type
_entity_poly.pdbx_seq_one_letter_code
_entity_poly.pdbx_strand_id
1 'polypeptide(L)'
;MSSNINNSTPAMCIKNRDNLYRLIISQLFYDGHSTIASSLAAQVNADPPCNPSDRLMSVVTKGLQHETDRQKESEQALNLNPIQQMLIGPGIDLEFETNVVCTASEPSLYETVYVTSHKGPCRAGAFSPDGQLIATGSSDASIKILDVERMLAKAHDIGSTDNQEGQGHPVIRSNFYP
;
A
#
# COMPACT_ATOMS: atom_id res chain seq x y z
N MET A 1 21.07 -23.02 13.29
CA MET A 1 20.58 -22.21 14.44
C MET A 1 19.29 -21.55 14.00
N SER A 2 18.17 -22.16 14.37
CA SER A 2 16.82 -21.79 13.90
C SER A 2 16.28 -20.66 14.77
N SER A 3 16.26 -19.43 14.25
CA SER A 3 15.64 -18.29 14.92
C SER A 3 14.16 -18.19 14.53
N ASN A 4 13.33 -18.83 15.35
CA ASN A 4 11.90 -18.54 15.46
C ASN A 4 11.73 -17.07 15.90
N ILE A 5 11.18 -16.23 15.03
CA ILE A 5 10.69 -14.90 15.40
C ILE A 5 9.16 -14.95 15.32
N ASN A 6 8.55 -15.64 16.28
CA ASN A 6 7.13 -15.50 16.58
C ASN A 6 7.01 -14.62 17.82
N ASN A 7 7.11 -13.30 17.63
CA ASN A 7 6.71 -12.34 18.64
C ASN A 7 5.42 -11.62 18.21
N SER A 8 4.43 -12.42 17.77
CA SER A 8 3.06 -11.95 17.66
C SER A 8 2.48 -11.92 19.07
N THR A 9 2.30 -10.70 19.59
CA THR A 9 1.70 -10.42 20.90
C THR A 9 0.52 -11.35 21.22
N PRO A 10 0.43 -11.93 22.43
CA PRO A 10 -0.57 -12.96 22.77
C PRO A 10 -2.02 -12.48 22.56
N ALA A 11 -2.27 -11.17 22.73
CA ALA A 11 -3.57 -10.55 22.48
C ALA A 11 -3.97 -10.54 20.99
N MET A 12 -3.03 -10.46 20.05
CA MET A 12 -3.32 -10.59 18.62
C MET A 12 -3.64 -12.04 18.24
N CYS A 13 -2.94 -13.01 18.84
CA CYS A 13 -3.17 -14.42 18.58
C CYS A 13 -4.61 -14.87 18.94
N ILE A 14 -5.13 -14.39 20.07
CA ILE A 14 -6.50 -14.70 20.52
C ILE A 14 -7.54 -14.09 19.57
N LYS A 15 -7.41 -12.80 19.24
CA LYS A 15 -8.31 -12.10 18.29
C LYS A 15 -8.31 -12.75 16.91
N ASN A 16 -7.17 -13.28 16.47
CA ASN A 16 -7.07 -13.98 15.19
C ASN A 16 -7.80 -15.33 15.22
N ARG A 17 -7.70 -16.07 16.33
CA ARG A 17 -8.45 -17.33 16.51
C ARG A 17 -9.95 -17.08 16.56
N ASP A 18 -10.40 -16.04 17.27
CA ASP A 18 -11.83 -15.68 17.32
C ASP A 18 -12.37 -15.35 15.92
N ASN A 19 -11.63 -14.55 15.14
CA ASN A 19 -12.02 -14.24 13.77
C ASN A 19 -12.06 -15.49 12.87
N LEU A 20 -11.12 -16.42 13.04
CA LEU A 20 -11.11 -17.69 12.32
C LEU A 20 -12.36 -18.53 12.64
N TYR A 21 -12.69 -18.70 13.92
CA TYR A 21 -13.90 -19.44 14.31
C TYR A 21 -15.17 -18.80 13.76
N ARG A 22 -15.26 -17.46 13.75
CA ARG A 22 -16.40 -16.76 13.15
C ARG A 22 -16.53 -17.02 11.65
N LEU A 23 -15.42 -17.01 10.91
CA LEU A 23 -15.41 -17.34 9.49
C LEU A 23 -15.84 -18.79 9.23
N ILE A 24 -15.39 -19.74 10.04
CA ILE A 24 -15.79 -21.15 9.95
C ILE A 24 -17.29 -21.32 10.18
N ILE A 25 -17.82 -20.70 11.24
CA ILE A 25 -19.25 -20.78 11.57
C ILE A 25 -20.09 -20.13 10.46
N SER A 26 -19.68 -18.97 9.96
CA SER A 26 -20.33 -18.30 8.84
C SER A 26 -20.36 -19.14 7.56
N GLN A 27 -19.28 -19.86 7.26
CA GLN A 27 -19.23 -20.77 6.11
C GLN A 27 -20.16 -21.97 6.30
N LEU A 28 -20.19 -22.57 7.48
CA LEU A 28 -21.10 -23.69 7.77
C LEU A 28 -22.57 -23.28 7.65
N PHE A 29 -22.93 -22.06 8.05
CA PHE A 29 -24.27 -21.51 7.82
C PHE A 29 -24.55 -21.29 6.32
N TYR A 30 -23.56 -20.80 5.56
CA TYR A 30 -23.68 -20.61 4.12
C TYR A 30 -23.90 -21.93 3.37
N ASP A 31 -23.20 -22.98 3.78
CA ASP A 31 -23.30 -24.32 3.18
C ASP A 31 -24.57 -25.09 3.63
N GLY A 32 -25.37 -24.51 4.54
CA GLY A 32 -26.62 -25.10 5.03
C GLY A 32 -26.49 -26.00 6.26
N HIS A 33 -25.29 -26.17 6.83
CA HIS A 33 -25.00 -26.97 8.02
C HIS A 33 -25.36 -26.26 9.35
N SER A 34 -26.60 -25.79 9.45
CA SER A 34 -27.08 -24.92 10.54
C SER A 34 -27.00 -25.56 11.94
N THR A 35 -27.17 -26.89 12.06
CA THR A 35 -27.12 -27.61 13.34
C THR A 35 -25.71 -27.64 13.92
N ILE A 36 -24.72 -27.93 13.08
CA ILE A 36 -23.30 -27.97 13.45
C ILE A 36 -22.80 -26.55 13.75
N ALA A 37 -23.15 -25.58 12.90
CA ALA A 37 -22.78 -24.18 13.09
C ALA A 37 -23.29 -23.62 14.43
N SER A 38 -24.54 -23.91 14.80
CA SER A 38 -25.14 -23.45 16.06
C SER A 38 -24.49 -24.09 17.28
N SER A 39 -24.20 -25.40 17.21
CA SER A 39 -23.49 -26.12 18.29
C SER A 39 -22.09 -25.56 18.51
N LEU A 40 -21.34 -25.32 17.42
CA LEU A 40 -20.00 -24.76 17.47
C LEU A 40 -20.03 -23.33 18.03
N ALA A 41 -20.94 -22.48 17.56
CA ALA A 41 -21.08 -21.10 18.03
C ALA A 41 -21.33 -21.03 19.55
N ALA A 42 -22.13 -21.94 20.10
CA ALA A 42 -22.37 -22.03 21.54
C ALA A 42 -21.12 -22.47 22.32
N GLN A 43 -20.32 -23.40 21.76
CA GLN A 43 -19.09 -23.86 22.42
C GLN A 43 -18.00 -22.80 22.45
N VAL A 44 -17.89 -21.98 21.39
CA VAL A 44 -16.85 -20.94 21.29
C VAL A 44 -17.30 -19.57 21.81
N ASN A 45 -18.53 -19.44 22.34
CA ASN A 45 -19.13 -18.16 22.77
C ASN A 45 -19.02 -17.07 21.69
N ALA A 46 -19.43 -17.39 20.46
CA ALA A 46 -19.32 -16.48 19.32
C ALA A 46 -20.39 -15.37 19.37
N ASP A 47 -20.04 -14.22 19.96
CA ASP A 47 -20.84 -13.00 19.93
C ASP A 47 -20.21 -11.94 19.00
N PRO A 48 -20.98 -11.19 18.19
CA PRO A 48 -22.40 -11.34 17.85
C PRO A 48 -22.65 -12.50 16.86
N PRO A 49 -23.94 -12.93 16.67
CA PRO A 49 -24.29 -14.07 15.82
C PRO A 49 -23.69 -13.96 14.42
N CYS A 50 -23.13 -15.07 13.96
CA CYS A 50 -22.43 -15.15 12.68
C CYS A 50 -23.45 -15.31 11.54
N ASN A 51 -23.48 -14.34 10.61
CA ASN A 51 -24.31 -14.44 9.41
C ASN A 51 -23.70 -15.44 8.41
N PRO A 52 -24.51 -16.10 7.56
CA PRO A 52 -24.01 -16.94 6.47
C PRO A 52 -23.10 -16.15 5.52
N SER A 53 -21.89 -16.63 5.24
CA SER A 53 -20.95 -16.01 4.30
C SER A 53 -19.91 -17.00 3.77
N ASP A 54 -19.55 -16.86 2.49
CA ASP A 54 -18.52 -17.63 1.78
C ASP A 54 -17.10 -17.05 1.90
N ARG A 55 -16.92 -16.02 2.74
CA ARG A 55 -15.66 -15.27 2.87
C ARG A 55 -14.47 -16.16 3.25
N LEU A 56 -14.71 -17.21 4.05
CA LEU A 56 -13.67 -18.17 4.39
C LEU A 56 -13.14 -18.87 3.14
N MET A 57 -14.04 -19.40 2.31
CA MET A 57 -13.69 -20.05 1.06
C MET A 57 -12.87 -19.12 0.16
N SER A 58 -13.31 -17.86 0.00
CA SER A 58 -12.58 -16.86 -0.80
C SER A 58 -11.15 -16.61 -0.30
N VAL A 59 -10.96 -16.48 1.02
CA VAL A 59 -9.64 -16.27 1.63
C VAL A 59 -8.75 -17.51 1.43
N VAL A 60 -9.29 -18.71 1.62
CA VAL A 60 -8.56 -19.96 1.43
C VAL A 60 -8.15 -20.15 -0.03
N THR A 61 -9.04 -19.90 -0.98
CA THR A 61 -8.73 -19.98 -2.42
C THR A 61 -7.59 -19.03 -2.79
N LYS A 62 -7.65 -17.77 -2.33
CA LYS A 62 -6.57 -16.80 -2.58
C LYS A 62 -5.25 -17.21 -1.92
N GLY A 63 -5.31 -17.77 -0.71
CA GLY A 63 -4.12 -18.29 -0.01
C GLY A 63 -3.45 -19.45 -0.75
N LEU A 64 -4.23 -20.45 -1.18
CA LEU A 64 -3.72 -21.59 -1.94
C LEU A 64 -3.13 -21.18 -3.30
N GLN A 65 -3.74 -20.20 -3.96
CA GLN A 65 -3.21 -19.66 -5.21
C GLN A 65 -1.84 -19.01 -4.99
N HIS A 66 -1.70 -18.21 -3.92
CA HIS A 66 -0.44 -17.58 -3.56
C HIS A 66 0.65 -18.60 -3.13
N GLU A 67 0.29 -19.68 -2.45
CA GLU A 67 1.23 -20.77 -2.15
C GLU A 67 1.74 -21.46 -3.43
N THR A 68 0.85 -21.68 -4.40
CA THR A 68 1.18 -22.31 -5.68
C THR A 68 2.11 -21.42 -6.50
N ASP A 69 1.85 -20.11 -6.54
CA ASP A 69 2.69 -19.17 -7.29
C ASP A 69 4.07 -19.01 -6.64
N ARG A 70 4.14 -18.99 -5.30
CA ARG A 70 5.42 -19.05 -4.56
C ARG A 70 6.23 -20.32 -4.85
N GLN A 71 5.56 -21.46 -5.04
CA GLN A 71 6.23 -22.71 -5.40
C GLN A 71 6.79 -22.68 -6.83
N LYS A 72 6.04 -22.11 -7.79
CA LYS A 72 6.52 -21.93 -9.17
C LYS A 72 7.74 -21.01 -9.25
N GLU A 73 7.75 -19.92 -8.48
CA GLU A 73 8.93 -19.04 -8.34
C GLU A 73 10.14 -19.82 -7.80
N SER A 74 9.93 -20.68 -6.79
CA SER A 74 11.00 -21.51 -6.23
C SER A 74 11.51 -22.60 -7.18
N GLU A 75 10.67 -23.16 -8.05
CA GLU A 75 11.05 -24.16 -9.04
C GLU A 75 11.68 -23.54 -10.29
N GLN A 76 11.25 -22.34 -10.71
CA GLN A 76 11.89 -21.58 -11.80
C GLN A 76 13.33 -21.18 -11.46
N ALA A 77 13.63 -20.93 -10.19
CA ALA A 77 14.99 -20.68 -9.70
C ALA A 77 15.93 -21.91 -9.74
N LEU A 78 15.40 -23.13 -9.90
CA LEU A 78 16.18 -24.38 -9.87
C LEU A 78 16.66 -24.86 -11.26
N ASN A 79 16.34 -24.15 -12.33
CA ASN A 79 16.77 -24.48 -13.70
C ASN A 79 18.07 -23.79 -14.15
N LEU A 80 18.82 -23.17 -13.23
CA LEU A 80 20.09 -22.51 -13.54
C LEU A 80 21.28 -23.45 -13.32
N ASN A 81 22.29 -23.35 -14.20
CA ASN A 81 23.52 -24.13 -14.06
C ASN A 81 24.23 -23.80 -12.73
N PRO A 82 24.91 -24.76 -12.07
CA PRO A 82 25.46 -24.58 -10.72
C PRO A 82 26.47 -23.42 -10.58
N ILE A 83 27.07 -22.97 -11.68
CA ILE A 83 27.98 -21.80 -11.69
C ILE A 83 27.20 -20.48 -11.58
N GLN A 84 26.00 -20.37 -12.16
CA GLN A 84 25.16 -19.16 -12.05
C GLN A 84 24.60 -18.98 -10.65
N GLN A 85 24.33 -20.09 -9.95
CA GLN A 85 23.81 -20.10 -8.59
C GLN A 85 24.83 -19.62 -7.54
N MET A 86 26.13 -19.66 -7.86
CA MET A 86 27.20 -19.17 -6.98
C MET A 86 27.55 -17.69 -7.21
N LEU A 87 27.28 -17.16 -8.42
CA LEU A 87 27.59 -15.78 -8.79
C LEU A 87 26.47 -14.81 -8.39
N ILE A 88 25.23 -15.30 -8.31
CA ILE A 88 24.04 -14.54 -7.88
C ILE A 88 23.73 -14.99 -6.45
N GLY A 89 24.38 -14.37 -5.46
CA GLY A 89 23.94 -14.52 -4.06
C GLY A 89 22.50 -14.00 -3.88
N PRO A 90 21.79 -14.39 -2.80
CA PRO A 90 20.37 -14.06 -2.58
C PRO A 90 20.08 -12.57 -2.36
N GLY A 91 21.07 -11.70 -2.57
CA GLY A 91 21.01 -10.26 -2.29
C GLY A 91 20.88 -9.38 -3.52
N ILE A 92 20.99 -9.92 -4.73
CA ILE A 92 20.70 -9.16 -5.97
C ILE A 92 19.42 -9.75 -6.54
N ASP A 93 18.30 -9.18 -6.10
CA ASP A 93 17.00 -9.36 -6.72
C ASP A 93 17.02 -8.66 -8.08
N LEU A 94 17.28 -9.44 -9.14
CA LEU A 94 17.22 -8.99 -10.54
C LEU A 94 15.77 -9.07 -11.07
N GLU A 95 14.82 -9.47 -10.22
CA GLU A 95 13.42 -9.72 -10.55
C GLU A 95 12.53 -8.57 -10.06
N PHE A 96 13.09 -7.36 -9.98
CA PHE A 96 12.25 -6.17 -9.92
C PHE A 96 11.40 -6.16 -11.20
N GLU A 97 10.14 -6.60 -11.07
CA GLU A 97 9.16 -6.54 -12.14
C GLU A 97 9.10 -5.09 -12.63
N THR A 98 9.77 -4.80 -13.74
CA THR A 98 9.72 -3.49 -14.40
C THR A 98 8.36 -3.24 -15.06
N ASN A 99 7.45 -4.21 -14.98
CA ASN A 99 6.05 -4.08 -15.35
C ASN A 99 5.26 -3.35 -14.26
N VAL A 100 5.74 -2.17 -13.84
CA VAL A 100 4.86 -1.20 -13.22
C VAL A 100 3.95 -0.72 -14.34
N VAL A 101 2.71 -1.21 -14.37
CA VAL A 101 1.65 -0.53 -15.12
C VAL A 101 1.45 0.80 -14.43
N CYS A 102 2.21 1.82 -14.86
CA CYS A 102 2.01 3.19 -14.42
C CYS A 102 0.60 3.59 -14.84
N THR A 103 -0.34 3.55 -13.88
CA THR A 103 -1.69 4.10 -14.05
C THR A 103 -1.68 5.62 -14.09
N ALA A 104 -0.54 6.23 -13.77
CA ALA A 104 -0.29 7.65 -13.92
C ALA A 104 -0.28 8.00 -15.41
N SER A 105 -1.08 8.98 -15.79
CA SER A 105 -1.06 9.62 -17.11
C SER A 105 0.35 10.11 -17.47
N GLU A 106 0.61 10.21 -18.78
CA GLU A 106 1.89 10.67 -19.31
C GLU A 106 2.32 11.98 -18.64
N PRO A 107 3.60 12.13 -18.19
CA PRO A 107 4.04 13.30 -17.45
C PRO A 107 3.82 14.65 -18.14
N SER A 108 3.75 14.62 -19.48
CA SER A 108 3.44 15.77 -20.35
C SER A 108 2.01 16.30 -20.18
N LEU A 109 1.10 15.52 -19.58
CA LEU A 109 -0.30 15.88 -19.35
C LEU A 109 -0.54 16.57 -18.00
N TYR A 110 0.47 16.66 -17.12
CA TYR A 110 0.30 17.36 -15.84
C TYR A 110 0.48 18.87 -16.01
N GLU A 111 -0.48 19.63 -15.48
CA GLU A 111 -0.40 21.09 -15.38
C GLU A 111 0.02 21.51 -13.96
N THR A 112 0.82 22.58 -13.87
CA THR A 112 1.16 23.18 -12.57
C THR A 112 0.00 24.04 -12.09
N VAL A 113 -0.76 23.51 -11.14
CA VAL A 113 -1.95 24.18 -10.59
C VAL A 113 -1.59 25.28 -9.58
N TYR A 114 -0.58 25.07 -8.73
CA TYR A 114 -0.26 26.02 -7.65
C TYR A 114 1.22 26.02 -7.30
N VAL A 115 1.79 27.21 -7.09
CA VAL A 115 3.20 27.39 -6.71
C VAL A 115 3.28 28.20 -5.42
N THR A 116 4.07 27.70 -4.47
CA THR A 116 4.45 28.45 -3.27
C THR A 116 5.93 28.28 -2.99
N SER A 117 6.56 29.32 -2.43
CA SER A 117 7.98 29.32 -2.12
C SER A 117 8.23 29.26 -0.62
N HIS A 118 9.25 28.50 -0.25
CA HIS A 118 9.91 28.58 1.05
C HIS A 118 11.11 29.53 0.97
N LYS A 119 11.59 30.05 2.11
CA LYS A 119 12.79 30.91 2.18
C LYS A 119 14.09 30.11 2.06
N GLY A 120 14.00 28.79 2.13
CA GLY A 120 15.13 27.86 1.95
C GLY A 120 14.72 26.59 1.22
N PRO A 121 15.68 25.69 0.95
CA PRO A 121 15.43 24.44 0.23
C PRO A 121 14.36 23.58 0.90
N CYS A 122 13.32 23.24 0.14
CA CYS A 122 12.33 22.24 0.52
C CYS A 122 12.99 20.86 0.45
N ARG A 123 12.94 20.11 1.56
CA ARG A 123 13.59 18.79 1.67
C ARG A 123 12.60 17.65 1.84
N ALA A 124 11.34 17.97 2.15
CA ALA A 124 10.30 16.98 2.40
C ALA A 124 8.95 17.48 1.89
N GLY A 125 8.16 16.55 1.35
CA GLY A 125 6.78 16.77 0.95
C GLY A 125 5.97 15.50 1.17
N ALA A 126 4.74 15.62 1.66
CA ALA A 126 3.83 14.49 1.85
C ALA A 126 2.38 14.91 1.63
N PHE A 127 1.61 14.06 0.96
CA PHE A 127 0.16 14.15 0.92
C PHE A 127 -0.44 13.46 2.14
N SER A 128 -1.58 13.94 2.62
CA SER A 128 -2.41 13.18 3.54
C SER A 128 -2.99 11.94 2.83
N PRO A 129 -3.27 10.84 3.56
CA PRO A 129 -3.82 9.62 2.95
C PRO A 129 -5.16 9.79 2.22
N ASP A 130 -5.92 10.82 2.59
CA ASP A 130 -7.18 11.22 1.97
C ASP A 130 -7.01 12.23 0.81
N GLY A 131 -5.79 12.70 0.54
CA GLY A 131 -5.46 13.63 -0.54
C GLY A 131 -5.92 15.08 -0.34
N GLN A 132 -6.46 15.44 0.83
CA GLN A 132 -6.99 16.78 1.09
C GLN A 132 -5.91 17.79 1.46
N LEU A 133 -4.80 17.33 2.05
CA LEU A 133 -3.73 18.17 2.56
C LEU A 133 -2.37 17.80 1.98
N ILE A 134 -1.52 18.81 1.85
CA ILE A 134 -0.10 18.67 1.52
C ILE A 134 0.71 19.32 2.62
N ALA A 135 1.70 18.60 3.14
CA ALA A 135 2.70 19.13 4.05
C ALA A 135 4.04 19.25 3.34
N THR A 136 4.69 20.42 3.43
CA THR A 136 6.05 20.63 2.93
C THR A 136 6.96 21.14 4.04
N GLY A 137 8.15 20.55 4.18
CA GLY A 137 9.16 20.90 5.18
C GLY A 137 10.41 21.50 4.52
N SER A 138 10.86 22.65 5.03
CA SER A 138 12.02 23.37 4.50
C SER A 138 13.13 23.54 5.53
N SER A 139 14.34 23.77 5.03
CA SER A 139 15.52 24.13 5.83
C SER A 139 15.40 25.52 6.46
N ASP A 140 14.39 26.32 6.09
CA ASP A 140 14.08 27.62 6.71
C ASP A 140 13.36 27.50 8.07
N ALA A 141 13.34 26.30 8.64
CA ALA A 141 12.66 25.95 9.88
C ALA A 141 11.13 26.15 9.84
N SER A 142 10.54 26.21 8.64
CA SER A 142 9.09 26.28 8.46
C SER A 142 8.51 25.00 7.85
N ILE A 143 7.26 24.73 8.21
CA ILE A 143 6.41 23.72 7.60
C ILE A 143 5.19 24.47 7.03
N LYS A 144 4.83 24.18 5.78
CA LYS A 144 3.58 24.65 5.19
C LYS A 144 2.60 23.50 5.10
N ILE A 145 1.38 23.75 5.54
CA ILE A 145 0.24 22.86 5.34
C ILE A 145 -0.68 23.56 4.33
N LEU A 146 -0.98 22.87 3.25
CA LEU A 146 -1.76 23.38 2.14
C LEU A 146 -2.98 22.51 1.94
N ASP A 147 -4.12 23.15 1.72
CA ASP A 147 -5.39 22.51 1.37
C ASP A 147 -5.50 22.45 -0.16
N VAL A 148 -5.72 21.25 -0.69
CA VAL A 148 -5.74 20.98 -2.13
C VAL A 148 -6.91 21.68 -2.83
N GLU A 149 -8.09 21.71 -2.21
CA GLU A 149 -9.26 22.37 -2.78
C GLU A 149 -9.02 23.89 -2.87
N ARG A 150 -8.41 24.47 -1.83
CA ARG A 150 -8.03 25.89 -1.85
C ARG A 150 -6.95 26.20 -2.87
N MET A 151 -5.98 25.30 -3.07
CA MET A 151 -4.96 25.45 -4.11
C MET A 151 -5.60 25.47 -5.50
N LEU A 152 -6.53 24.56 -5.78
CA LEU A 152 -7.28 24.49 -7.04
C LEU A 152 -8.14 25.73 -7.28
N ALA A 153 -8.87 26.19 -6.27
CA ALA A 153 -9.69 27.40 -6.37
C ALA A 153 -8.83 28.63 -6.68
N LYS A 154 -7.68 28.76 -6.00
CA LYS A 154 -6.76 29.87 -6.22
C LYS A 154 -6.05 29.81 -7.57
N ALA A 155 -5.82 28.62 -8.12
CA ALA A 155 -5.27 28.45 -9.47
C ALA A 155 -6.18 29.06 -10.54
N HIS A 156 -7.50 28.87 -10.40
CA HIS A 156 -8.49 29.37 -11.33
C HIS A 156 -8.60 30.92 -11.31
N ASP A 157 -8.35 31.55 -10.15
CA ASP A 157 -8.36 33.01 -10.00
C ASP A 157 -7.12 33.71 -10.57
N ILE A 158 -5.98 33.02 -10.66
CA ILE A 158 -4.71 33.59 -11.14
C ILE A 158 -4.76 33.93 -12.65
N GLY A 159 -5.76 33.43 -13.38
CA GLY A 159 -5.98 33.77 -14.79
C GLY A 159 -6.49 35.20 -15.07
N SER A 160 -6.80 36.01 -14.05
CA SER A 160 -7.47 37.32 -14.23
C SER A 160 -6.71 38.55 -13.69
N THR A 161 -5.40 38.47 -13.42
CA THR A 161 -4.60 39.66 -13.09
C THR A 161 -3.32 39.73 -13.93
N ASP A 162 -3.30 40.77 -14.77
CA ASP A 162 -2.25 41.19 -15.70
C ASP A 162 -0.81 41.24 -15.13
N ASN A 163 0.13 40.83 -16.00
CA ASN A 163 1.49 41.34 -16.21
C ASN A 163 2.48 41.37 -15.02
N GLN A 164 3.37 40.38 -14.97
CA GLN A 164 4.83 40.57 -15.11
C GLN A 164 5.57 39.22 -15.28
N GLU A 165 6.26 39.11 -16.43
CA GLU A 165 7.43 38.28 -16.72
C GLU A 165 7.41 36.75 -16.45
N GLY A 166 7.39 36.01 -17.56
CA GLY A 166 7.99 34.68 -17.65
C GLY A 166 6.99 33.52 -17.58
N GLN A 167 6.47 33.11 -18.74
CA GLN A 167 6.06 31.71 -18.94
C GLN A 167 7.33 30.83 -18.87
N GLY A 168 7.83 30.63 -17.66
CA GLY A 168 8.88 29.67 -17.40
C GLY A 168 8.23 28.31 -17.23
N HIS A 169 8.41 27.42 -18.19
CA HIS A 169 8.32 25.98 -17.88
C HIS A 169 9.10 25.74 -16.58
N PRO A 170 8.51 25.09 -15.56
CA PRO A 170 9.18 24.93 -14.28
C PRO A 170 10.50 24.17 -14.49
N VAL A 171 11.61 24.88 -14.30
CA VAL A 171 12.96 24.29 -14.41
C VAL A 171 13.25 23.54 -13.12
N ILE A 172 13.09 22.21 -13.15
CA ILE A 172 13.52 21.35 -12.05
C ILE A 172 15.05 21.29 -12.07
N ARG A 173 15.70 22.04 -11.17
CA ARG A 173 17.15 21.96 -10.98
C ARG A 173 17.47 20.89 -9.93
N SER A 174 18.18 19.86 -10.35
CA SER A 174 18.82 18.91 -9.45
C SER A 174 20.03 19.59 -8.80
N ASN A 175 19.91 19.95 -7.51
CA ASN A 175 21.06 20.41 -6.74
C ASN A 175 21.78 19.19 -6.17
N PHE A 176 22.87 18.78 -6.82
CA PHE A 176 23.83 17.84 -6.28
C PHE A 176 24.70 18.58 -5.24
N TYR A 177 24.58 18.22 -3.95
CA TYR A 177 25.56 18.63 -2.95
C TYR A 177 26.68 17.56 -2.93
N PRO A 178 27.97 17.94 -3.01
CA PRO A 178 29.10 17.02 -2.84
C PRO A 178 29.24 16.51 -1.41
#